data_AF-A0AAW1L9E8-F1
#
_entry.id   AF-A0AAW1L9E8-F1
#
_cell.length_a   1.000
_cell.length_b   1.000
_cell.length_c   1.000
_cell.angle_alpha   90.00
_cell.angle_beta   90.00
_cell.angle_gamma   90.00
#
_symmetry.space_group_name_H-M   'P 1'
#
loop_
_entity.id
_entity.type
_entity.pdbx_description
1 polymer ?
#
loop_
_entity_poly.entity_id
_entity_poly.type
_entity_poly.pdbx_seq_one_letter_code
_entity_poly.pdbx_strand_id
1 'polypeptide(L)'
;MALSPKARKLYDISANLKATTRRLFVSNATNKKRIKESNQFLEEELLSMRLLNKIPFEEGINDCLMLSLKAAVANMNPEDKMCSLIWDEMAIQPSLTYLKKGDRILGFVENVQSNLG
;
A
#
# COMPACT_ATOMS: atom_id res chain seq x y z
N MET A 1 26.72 -61.66 -1.42
CA MET A 1 27.35 -61.11 -2.64
C MET A 1 27.57 -59.62 -2.42
N ALA A 2 28.83 -59.15 -2.37
CA ALA A 2 29.13 -57.73 -2.10
C ALA A 2 29.02 -56.91 -3.40
N LEU A 3 28.37 -55.74 -3.36
CA LEU A 3 28.27 -54.84 -4.52
C LEU A 3 29.65 -54.31 -4.93
N SER A 4 29.85 -54.13 -6.24
CA SER A 4 31.06 -53.50 -6.76
C SER A 4 31.19 -52.04 -6.27
N PRO A 5 32.42 -51.51 -6.15
CA PRO A 5 32.64 -50.13 -5.66
C PRO A 5 31.88 -49.07 -6.47
N LYS A 6 31.76 -49.27 -7.78
CA LYS A 6 31.02 -48.37 -8.69
C LYS A 6 29.51 -48.45 -8.46
N ALA A 7 28.97 -49.65 -8.27
CA ALA A 7 27.56 -49.86 -7.97
C ALA A 7 27.17 -49.28 -6.60
N ARG A 8 28.07 -49.36 -5.61
CA ARG A 8 27.87 -48.77 -4.28
C ARG A 8 27.78 -47.24 -4.32
N LYS A 9 28.69 -46.58 -5.05
CA LYS A 9 28.63 -45.13 -5.27
C LYS A 9 27.33 -44.67 -5.96
N LEU A 10 26.88 -45.41 -6.98
CA LEU A 10 25.63 -45.09 -7.68
C LEU A 10 24.42 -45.25 -6.76
N TYR A 11 24.41 -46.29 -5.93
CA TYR A 11 23.39 -46.49 -4.91
C TYR A 11 23.32 -45.32 -3.92
N ASP A 12 24.47 -44.91 -3.38
CA ASP A 12 24.55 -43.80 -2.43
C ASP A 12 24.05 -42.47 -3.04
N ILE A 13 24.40 -42.20 -4.30
CA ILE A 13 23.91 -41.02 -5.04
C ILE A 13 22.39 -41.06 -5.19
N SER A 14 21.84 -42.21 -5.61
CA SER A 14 20.39 -42.37 -5.78
C SER A 14 19.62 -42.21 -4.47
N ALA A 15 20.17 -42.72 -3.36
CA ALA A 15 19.59 -42.60 -2.04
C ALA A 15 19.58 -41.13 -1.59
N ASN A 16 20.67 -40.40 -1.81
CA ASN A 16 20.78 -38.97 -1.52
C ASN A 16 19.85 -38.12 -2.37
N LEU A 17 19.72 -38.42 -3.67
CA LEU A 17 18.77 -37.74 -4.55
C LEU A 17 17.34 -37.94 -4.05
N LYS A 18 16.95 -39.17 -3.71
CA LYS A 18 15.61 -39.49 -3.19
C LYS A 18 15.32 -38.76 -1.88
N ALA A 19 16.29 -38.66 -0.98
CA ALA A 19 16.17 -37.91 0.26
C ALA A 19 16.04 -36.40 0.02
N THR A 20 16.76 -35.87 -0.96
CA THR A 20 16.72 -34.45 -1.35
C THR A 20 15.37 -34.09 -2.00
N THR A 21 14.88 -34.93 -2.92
CA THR A 21 13.57 -34.74 -3.55
C THR A 21 12.45 -34.69 -2.51
N ARG A 22 12.48 -35.59 -1.51
CA ARG A 22 11.52 -35.55 -0.40
C ARG A 22 11.58 -34.25 0.40
N ARG A 23 12.79 -33.80 0.76
CA ARG A 23 12.99 -32.53 1.48
C ARG A 23 12.46 -31.33 0.68
N LEU A 24 12.78 -31.27 -0.60
CA LEU A 24 12.31 -30.20 -1.49
C LEU A 24 10.78 -30.21 -1.63
N PHE A 25 10.15 -31.39 -1.71
CA PHE A 25 8.70 -31.49 -1.81
C PHE A 25 7.99 -30.96 -0.55
N VAL A 26 8.49 -31.32 0.63
CA VAL A 26 7.98 -30.82 1.91
C VAL A 26 8.19 -29.30 1.99
N SER A 27 9.40 -28.83 1.70
CA SER A 27 9.73 -27.39 1.73
C SER A 27 8.86 -26.59 0.75
N ASN A 28 8.63 -27.09 -0.46
CA ASN A 28 7.75 -26.46 -1.44
C ASN A 28 6.29 -26.40 -0.96
N ALA A 29 5.78 -27.48 -0.36
CA ALA A 29 4.42 -27.48 0.19
C ALA A 29 4.26 -26.43 1.31
N THR A 30 5.25 -26.33 2.20
CA THR A 30 5.29 -25.30 3.26
C THR A 30 5.38 -23.88 2.67
N ASN A 31 6.27 -23.66 1.70
CA ASN A 31 6.44 -22.36 1.07
C ASN A 31 5.18 -21.92 0.30
N LYS A 32 4.51 -22.84 -0.40
CA LYS A 32 3.24 -22.57 -1.08
C LYS A 32 2.15 -22.14 -0.09
N LYS A 33 2.10 -22.76 1.10
CA LYS A 33 1.19 -22.34 2.18
C LYS A 33 1.50 -20.93 2.67
N ARG A 34 2.78 -20.63 2.95
CA ARG A 34 3.22 -19.30 3.42
C ARG A 34 2.96 -18.20 2.40
N ILE A 35 3.16 -18.47 1.11
CA ILE A 35 2.85 -17.52 0.03
C ILE A 35 1.35 -17.28 -0.04
N LYS A 36 0.52 -18.33 0.08
CA LYS A 36 -0.95 -18.16 0.09
C LYS A 36 -1.41 -17.30 1.28
N GLU A 37 -0.87 -17.56 2.47
CA GLU A 37 -1.14 -16.75 3.67
C GLU A 37 -0.66 -15.30 3.46
N SER A 38 0.53 -15.09 2.90
CA SER A 38 1.05 -13.75 2.61
C SER A 38 0.20 -13.01 1.56
N ASN A 39 -0.23 -13.70 0.51
CA ASN A 39 -1.09 -13.14 -0.54
C ASN A 39 -2.48 -12.75 -0.01
N GLN A 40 -2.97 -13.44 1.02
CA GLN A 40 -4.21 -13.05 1.71
C GLN A 40 -4.07 -11.69 2.42
N PHE A 41 -2.86 -11.33 2.87
CA PHE A 41 -2.57 -10.00 3.41
C PHE A 41 -2.28 -8.97 2.30
N LEU A 42 -1.77 -9.43 1.17
CA LEU A 42 -1.43 -8.64 -0.02
C LEU A 42 -2.58 -8.59 -1.04
N GLU A 43 -3.85 -8.73 -0.64
CA GLU A 43 -4.94 -8.27 -1.51
C GLU A 43 -4.75 -6.75 -1.70
N GLU A 44 -4.06 -6.40 -2.79
CA GLU A 44 -3.39 -5.11 -2.99
C GLU A 44 -4.38 -3.94 -2.92
N GLU A 45 -5.62 -4.18 -3.34
CA GLU A 45 -6.69 -3.19 -3.32
C GLU A 45 -7.19 -2.87 -1.90
N LEU A 46 -7.39 -3.88 -1.06
CA LEU A 46 -7.82 -3.68 0.33
C LEU A 46 -6.71 -3.06 1.17
N LEU A 47 -5.46 -3.45 0.94
CA LEU A 47 -4.32 -2.85 1.64
C LEU A 47 -4.16 -1.38 1.24
N SER A 48 -4.22 -1.07 -0.07
CA SER A 48 -4.14 0.29 -0.59
C SER A 48 -5.28 1.16 -0.04
N MET A 49 -6.52 0.69 -0.09
CA MET A 49 -7.67 1.40 0.48
C MET A 49 -7.56 1.59 2.00
N ARG A 50 -7.03 0.61 2.74
CA ARG A 50 -6.78 0.76 4.19
C ARG A 50 -5.72 1.80 4.48
N LEU A 51 -4.69 1.91 3.65
CA LEU A 51 -3.63 2.92 3.80
C LEU A 51 -4.15 4.31 3.42
N LEU A 52 -4.87 4.44 2.31
CA LEU A 52 -5.49 5.69 1.88
C LEU A 52 -6.50 6.19 2.91
N ASN A 53 -7.28 5.28 3.51
CA ASN A 53 -8.19 5.62 4.60
C ASN A 53 -7.50 6.13 5.86
N LYS A 54 -6.17 6.03 6.01
CA LYS A 54 -5.46 6.66 7.14
C LYS A 54 -5.13 8.12 6.89
N ILE A 55 -5.22 8.60 5.66
CA ILE A 55 -4.95 9.99 5.31
C ILE A 55 -6.27 10.77 5.50
N PRO A 56 -6.37 11.67 6.49
CA PRO A 56 -7.55 12.50 6.64
C PRO A 56 -7.57 13.54 5.51
N PHE A 57 -8.63 13.51 4.71
CA PHE A 57 -8.96 14.59 3.79
C PHE A 57 -10.17 15.31 4.38
N GLU A 58 -9.90 16.46 4.97
CA GLU A 58 -10.91 17.37 5.48
C GLU A 58 -11.00 18.59 4.58
N GLU A 59 -12.10 19.31 4.71
CA GLU A 59 -12.37 20.54 3.98
C GLU A 59 -11.42 21.66 4.46
N GLY A 60 -11.01 22.53 3.55
CA GLY A 60 -10.08 23.63 3.84
C GLY A 60 -8.61 23.31 3.52
N ILE A 61 -7.69 23.92 4.28
CA ILE A 61 -6.25 23.78 4.05
C ILE A 61 -5.77 22.44 4.61
N ASN A 62 -5.11 21.63 3.79
CA ASN A 62 -4.53 20.36 4.23
C ASN A 62 -3.17 20.59 4.89
N ASP A 63 -3.14 20.53 6.23
CA ASP A 63 -1.92 20.76 7.02
C ASP A 63 -0.80 19.77 6.68
N CYS A 64 -1.12 18.50 6.40
CA CYS A 64 -0.12 17.51 6.02
C CYS A 64 0.58 17.89 4.70
N LEU A 65 -0.17 18.37 3.72
CA LEU A 65 0.39 18.88 2.46
C LEU A 65 1.24 20.13 2.72
N MET A 66 0.76 21.07 3.54
CA MET A 66 1.51 22.29 3.84
C MET A 66 2.80 22.01 4.60
N LEU A 67 2.81 21.07 5.54
CA LEU A 67 4.01 20.62 6.24
C LEU A 67 5.01 19.97 5.28
N SER A 68 4.53 19.11 4.37
CA SER A 68 5.35 18.48 3.34
C SER A 68 5.98 19.53 2.41
N LEU A 69 5.18 20.49 1.94
CA LEU A 69 5.65 21.60 1.11
C LEU A 69 6.70 22.45 1.84
N LYS A 70 6.46 22.81 3.11
CA LYS A 70 7.43 23.55 3.94
C LYS A 70 8.77 22.82 4.06
N ALA A 71 8.74 21.49 4.26
CA ALA A 71 9.95 20.68 4.34
C ALA A 71 10.67 20.64 2.99
N ALA A 72 9.94 20.47 1.88
CA ALA A 72 10.51 20.41 0.54
C ALA A 72 11.19 21.72 0.12
N VAL A 73 10.60 22.87 0.47
CA VAL A 73 11.15 24.19 0.12
C VAL A 73 12.16 24.72 1.14
N ALA A 74 12.40 24.03 2.26
CA ALA A 74 13.20 24.56 3.38
C ALA A 74 14.58 25.07 2.92
N ASN A 75 15.24 24.31 2.05
CA ASN A 75 16.60 24.56 1.56
C ASN A 75 16.66 25.28 0.20
N MET A 76 15.52 25.74 -0.34
CA MET A 76 15.50 26.50 -1.58
C MET A 76 15.99 27.93 -1.37
N ASN A 77 16.48 28.57 -2.43
CA ASN A 77 16.77 29.99 -2.37
C ASN A 77 15.46 30.79 -2.25
N PRO A 78 15.47 32.00 -1.67
CA PRO A 78 14.26 32.81 -1.53
C PRO A 78 13.54 33.07 -2.86
N GLU A 79 14.29 33.24 -3.96
CA GLU A 79 13.74 33.46 -5.30
C GLU A 79 12.96 32.24 -5.80
N ASP A 80 13.44 31.04 -5.51
CA ASP A 80 12.82 29.77 -5.88
C ASP A 80 11.58 29.44 -5.02
N LYS A 81 11.39 30.12 -3.88
CA LYS A 81 10.21 29.98 -3.02
C LYS A 81 9.01 30.79 -3.49
N MET A 82 9.23 31.73 -4.41
CA MET A 82 8.16 32.58 -4.94
C MET A 82 7.26 31.76 -5.85
N CYS A 83 5.97 31.69 -5.52
CA CYS A 83 4.98 31.01 -6.32
C CYS A 83 3.68 31.82 -6.41
N SER A 84 2.88 31.55 -7.45
CA SER A 84 1.54 32.09 -7.60
C SER A 84 0.53 31.02 -7.23
N LEU A 85 -0.44 31.39 -6.40
CA LEU A 85 -1.60 30.54 -6.11
C LEU A 85 -2.68 30.84 -7.15
N ILE A 86 -2.95 29.85 -8.00
CA ILE A 86 -4.02 29.90 -8.99
C ILE A 86 -5.03 28.82 -8.60
N TRP A 87 -6.30 29.19 -8.52
CA TRP A 87 -7.38 28.29 -8.18
C TRP A 87 -8.61 28.62 -9.03
N ASP A 88 -9.45 27.62 -9.24
CA ASP A 88 -10.73 27.72 -9.94
C ASP A 88 -11.72 26.73 -9.30
N GLU A 89 -13.01 26.99 -9.44
CA GLU A 89 -14.06 26.13 -8.92
C GLU A 89 -14.52 25.13 -9.99
N MET A 90 -14.62 23.87 -9.60
CA MET A 90 -15.18 22.83 -10.47
C MET A 90 -16.63 22.56 -10.11
N ALA A 91 -17.53 22.66 -11.09
CA ALA A 91 -18.91 22.22 -10.92
C ALA A 91 -18.95 20.69 -10.78
N ILE A 92 -19.32 20.21 -9.59
CA ILE A 92 -19.57 18.79 -9.31
C ILE A 92 -21.07 18.50 -9.34
N GLN A 93 -21.45 17.25 -9.60
CA GLN A 93 -22.84 16.84 -9.54
C GLN A 93 -23.38 17.00 -8.11
N PRO A 94 -24.46 17.76 -7.89
CA PRO A 94 -25.09 17.87 -6.59
C PRO A 94 -25.56 16.49 -6.13
N SER A 95 -25.07 16.04 -4.97
CA SER A 95 -25.44 14.76 -4.40
C SER A 95 -25.33 14.78 -2.89
N LEU A 96 -26.17 13.99 -2.24
CA LEU A 96 -26.12 13.78 -0.81
C LEU A 96 -25.38 12.47 -0.53
N THR A 97 -24.24 12.55 0.16
CA THR A 97 -23.38 11.39 0.42
C THR A 97 -23.17 11.18 1.91
N TYR A 98 -23.44 9.97 2.39
CA TYR A 98 -23.14 9.61 3.78
C TYR A 98 -21.73 9.03 3.92
N LEU A 99 -20.88 9.70 4.69
CA LEU A 99 -19.55 9.28 5.08
C LEU A 99 -19.60 8.48 6.39
N LYS A 100 -19.50 7.16 6.30
CA LYS A 100 -19.47 6.24 7.46
C LYS A 100 -18.33 6.51 8.45
N LYS A 101 -17.14 6.84 7.93
CA LYS A 101 -15.91 6.98 8.74
C LYS A 101 -15.99 8.11 9.77
N GLY A 102 -16.83 9.12 9.51
CA GLY A 102 -17.03 10.26 10.42
C GLY A 102 -18.49 10.47 10.83
N ASP A 103 -19.38 9.54 10.48
CA ASP A 103 -20.83 9.67 10.69
C ASP A 103 -21.38 11.04 10.22
N ARG A 104 -21.06 11.40 8.97
CA ARG A 104 -21.36 12.72 8.39
C ARG A 104 -22.15 12.59 7.10
N ILE A 105 -23.07 13.53 6.88
CA ILE A 105 -23.76 13.70 5.60
C ILE A 105 -23.13 14.88 4.88
N LEU A 106 -22.58 14.65 3.69
CA LEU A 106 -22.05 15.66 2.77
C LEU A 106 -23.10 16.06 1.74
N GLY A 107 -23.06 17.33 1.29
CA GLY A 107 -23.92 17.85 0.22
C GLY A 107 -24.86 18.98 0.66
N PHE A 108 -24.96 19.24 1.96
CA PHE A 108 -25.60 20.44 2.50
C PHE A 108 -24.55 21.53 2.72
N VAL A 109 -24.09 22.17 1.65
CA VAL A 109 -23.20 23.33 1.77
C VAL A 109 -24.06 24.58 1.57
N GLU A 110 -24.41 25.25 2.66
CA GLU A 110 -24.85 26.63 2.60
C GLU A 110 -23.61 27.50 2.44
N ASN A 111 -23.49 28.21 1.33
CA ASN A 111 -22.52 29.29 1.19
C ASN A 111 -22.91 30.40 2.16
N VAL A 112 -22.50 30.29 3.43
CA VAL A 112 -22.62 31.39 4.38
C VAL A 112 -21.67 32.47 3.88
N GLN A 113 -22.22 33.44 3.16
CA GLN A 113 -21.57 34.73 2.94
C GLN A 113 -21.29 35.30 4.33
N SER A 114 -20.05 35.16 4.78
CA SER A 114 -19.57 35.90 5.93
C SER A 114 -19.58 37.37 5.51
N ASN A 115 -20.62 38.08 5.93
CA ASN A 115 -20.63 39.53 5.98
C ASN A 115 -19.47 39.96 6.88
N LEU A 116 -18.30 40.16 6.28
CA LEU A 116 -17.23 40.95 6.86
C LEU A 116 -17.63 42.41 6.66
N GLY A 117 -18.15 43.00 7.75
CA GLY A 117 -18.32 44.45 7.87
C GLY A 117 -16.99 45.19 8.01
#